data_AF-A0A7R6ZZ99-F1
#
_entry.id   AF-A0A7R6ZZ99-F1
#
_cell.length_a   1.000
_cell.length_b   1.000
_cell.length_c   1.000
_cell.angle_alpha   90.00
_cell.angle_beta   90.00
_cell.angle_gamma   90.00
#
_symmetry.space_group_name_H-M   'P 1'
#
loop_
_entity.id
_entity.type
_entity.pdbx_description
1 polymer ?
#
loop_
_entity_poly.entity_id
_entity_poly.type
_entity_poly.pdbx_seq_one_letter_code
_entity_poly.pdbx_strand_id
1 'polypeptide(L)'
;MKKIAKHFLYSFYLSLIFLLPDLVYALFHPNYYTFRLPSFIKEYSALYLISFLILLIRNYWIRVGFALFIAALSFVQLMHFSYFHSYILPYEVGLSNQIPEMLDTLNTVIPYVKLPLIIFFAQAALLLYALKKLHTISMRYASLILVLLLAIGPVSALKRKKVYNYMPKTTSLSFKNSFTAISWYIAKNIFQHQKPQYKTFKPYIVKKMSKPLADNIIVVMGESLTKDKMSLYGYPKETTPYLDKLKNSPRFLYTWGHSGGVTTDVSIPTFFTLKREPQNIQPLITNSTNLLKLAKDQNYSTSFITMQSLYVIGGVLSDFSDTTKVLHGYDEKLAHYLDTITKKKKNFIVLHQRNSHSAYEHYTPPSFYYYPFKNLPFHEYMLGSYLNSIRYTDFVLHSIFKKADAMPGCTLVFFTSDHGEMMGEKSEHGRYGHVYLGFEDTKVPMIIYASKGCNVKQFHKEFNLSRVISHYQFGKMIAKALGYEIINPNEDVTYYINGIDISGNAGFISYKKRHP
;
A
#
# COMPACT_ATOMS: atom_id res chain seq x y z
N MET A 1 -55.82 0.53 -3.54
CA MET A 1 -55.16 -0.47 -4.41
C MET A 1 -54.27 0.14 -5.51
N LYS A 2 -54.76 1.02 -6.40
CA LYS A 2 -53.96 1.58 -7.53
C LYS A 2 -52.63 2.25 -7.13
N LYS A 3 -52.58 3.05 -6.05
CA LYS A 3 -51.33 3.70 -5.58
C LYS A 3 -50.29 2.71 -5.04
N ILE A 4 -50.74 1.63 -4.40
CA ILE A 4 -49.87 0.57 -3.87
C ILE A 4 -49.26 -0.19 -5.05
N ALA A 5 -50.06 -0.63 -6.02
CA ALA A 5 -49.55 -1.29 -7.23
C ALA A 5 -48.52 -0.43 -7.98
N LYS A 6 -48.78 0.89 -8.13
CA LYS A 6 -47.79 1.83 -8.69
C LYS A 6 -46.51 1.91 -7.86
N HIS A 7 -46.58 1.84 -6.54
CA HIS A 7 -45.41 1.85 -5.68
C HIS A 7 -44.50 0.65 -5.96
N PHE A 8 -45.04 -0.57 -6.01
CA PHE A 8 -44.28 -1.77 -6.36
C PHE A 8 -43.60 -1.64 -7.74
N LEU A 9 -44.36 -1.18 -8.76
CA LEU A 9 -43.81 -0.96 -10.09
C LEU A 9 -42.69 0.10 -10.11
N TYR A 10 -42.87 1.19 -9.37
CA TYR A 10 -41.87 2.25 -9.28
C TYR A 10 -40.62 1.83 -8.51
N SER A 11 -40.77 0.98 -7.49
CA SER A 11 -39.62 0.34 -6.81
C SER A 11 -38.83 -0.55 -7.76
N PHE A 12 -39.52 -1.26 -8.66
CA PHE A 12 -38.87 -2.04 -9.72
C PHE A 12 -38.05 -1.13 -10.65
N TYR A 13 -38.64 -0.04 -11.16
CA TYR A 13 -37.91 0.91 -12.00
C TYR A 13 -36.70 1.54 -11.30
N LEU A 14 -36.84 1.92 -10.02
CA LEU A 14 -35.73 2.47 -9.26
C LEU A 14 -34.61 1.42 -9.04
N SER A 15 -34.97 0.14 -8.88
CA SER A 15 -34.00 -0.96 -8.76
C SER A 15 -33.21 -1.16 -10.06
N LEU A 16 -33.87 -1.02 -11.22
CA LEU A 16 -33.18 -1.05 -12.50
C LEU A 16 -32.18 0.11 -12.63
N ILE A 17 -32.54 1.31 -12.16
CA ILE A 17 -31.60 2.46 -12.13
C ILE A 17 -30.37 2.15 -11.26
N PHE A 18 -30.54 1.47 -10.12
CA PHE A 18 -29.41 1.06 -9.28
C PHE A 18 -28.54 -0.03 -9.92
N LEU A 19 -29.08 -0.86 -10.81
CA LEU A 19 -28.33 -1.87 -11.55
C LEU A 19 -27.54 -1.31 -12.75
N LEU A 20 -27.91 -0.13 -13.27
CA LEU A 20 -27.28 0.45 -14.46
C LEU A 20 -25.75 0.51 -14.39
N PRO A 21 -25.10 0.89 -13.27
CA PRO A 21 -23.64 0.92 -13.21
C PRO A 21 -22.99 -0.42 -13.50
N ASP A 22 -23.42 -1.50 -12.82
CA ASP A 22 -22.91 -2.84 -13.05
C ASP A 22 -23.16 -3.31 -14.49
N LEU A 23 -24.35 -3.01 -15.03
CA LEU A 23 -24.76 -3.42 -16.38
C LEU A 23 -23.89 -2.72 -17.45
N VAL A 24 -23.82 -1.40 -17.39
CA VAL A 24 -23.05 -0.60 -18.35
C VAL A 24 -21.57 -0.94 -18.23
N TYR A 25 -21.04 -1.06 -17.02
CA TYR A 25 -19.63 -1.39 -16.80
C TYR A 25 -19.26 -2.77 -17.37
N ALA A 26 -20.13 -3.78 -17.21
CA ALA A 26 -19.94 -5.12 -17.76
C ALA A 26 -19.85 -5.14 -19.29
N LEU A 27 -20.52 -4.23 -20.00
CA LEU A 27 -20.44 -4.13 -21.47
C LEU A 27 -19.04 -3.77 -21.97
N PHE A 28 -18.26 -3.05 -21.16
CA PHE A 28 -16.90 -2.62 -21.50
C PHE A 28 -15.81 -3.48 -20.85
N HIS A 29 -16.17 -4.35 -19.89
CA HIS A 29 -15.22 -5.15 -19.12
C HIS A 29 -15.65 -6.63 -19.09
N PRO A 30 -15.21 -7.45 -20.07
CA PRO A 30 -15.60 -8.86 -20.17
C PRO A 30 -15.23 -9.71 -18.94
N ASN A 31 -14.21 -9.29 -18.19
CA ASN A 31 -13.75 -9.95 -16.96
C ASN A 31 -14.55 -9.54 -15.70
N TYR A 32 -15.62 -8.76 -15.87
CA TYR A 32 -16.51 -8.33 -14.79
C TYR A 32 -17.67 -9.33 -14.64
N TYR A 33 -17.46 -10.36 -13.81
CA TYR A 33 -18.31 -11.56 -13.73
C TYR A 33 -19.60 -11.43 -12.89
N THR A 34 -20.24 -10.26 -12.89
CA THR A 34 -21.49 -10.01 -12.15
C THR A 34 -22.69 -10.76 -12.76
N PHE A 35 -23.87 -10.69 -12.12
CA PHE A 35 -25.13 -11.29 -12.61
C PHE A 35 -25.24 -12.83 -12.55
N ARG A 36 -24.37 -13.53 -11.80
CA ARG A 36 -24.46 -15.01 -11.68
C ARG A 36 -25.59 -15.45 -10.73
N LEU A 37 -26.37 -16.44 -11.17
CA LEU A 37 -27.41 -17.09 -10.38
C LEU A 37 -26.80 -18.11 -9.38
N PRO A 38 -27.41 -18.32 -8.19
CA PRO A 38 -28.59 -17.64 -7.64
C PRO A 38 -28.28 -16.34 -6.90
N SER A 39 -27.01 -15.93 -6.79
CA SER A 39 -26.57 -14.76 -6.03
C SER A 39 -27.26 -13.48 -6.51
N PHE A 40 -27.37 -13.30 -7.83
CA PHE A 40 -28.02 -12.13 -8.43
C PHE A 40 -29.46 -11.93 -7.95
N ILE A 41 -30.28 -12.99 -7.87
CA ILE A 41 -31.68 -12.88 -7.41
C ILE A 41 -31.71 -12.32 -5.99
N LYS A 42 -30.89 -12.85 -5.08
CA LYS A 42 -30.86 -12.40 -3.68
C LYS A 42 -30.46 -10.93 -3.57
N GLU A 43 -29.48 -10.51 -4.36
CA GLU A 43 -28.94 -9.15 -4.35
C GLU A 43 -29.90 -8.15 -4.98
N TYR A 44 -30.55 -8.55 -6.08
CA TYR A 44 -31.60 -7.77 -6.71
C TYR A 44 -32.82 -7.62 -5.81
N SER A 45 -33.26 -8.68 -5.13
CA SER A 45 -34.35 -8.59 -4.16
C SER A 45 -34.01 -7.62 -3.01
N ALA A 46 -32.75 -7.57 -2.57
CA ALA A 46 -32.31 -6.59 -1.58
C ALA A 46 -32.35 -5.16 -2.12
N LEU A 47 -31.87 -4.92 -3.36
CA LEU A 47 -31.98 -3.61 -4.03
C LEU A 47 -33.45 -3.20 -4.22
N TYR A 48 -34.33 -4.14 -4.53
CA TYR A 48 -35.76 -3.91 -4.65
C TYR A 48 -36.38 -3.47 -3.33
N LEU A 49 -36.06 -4.15 -2.23
CA LEU A 49 -36.50 -3.75 -0.90
C LEU A 49 -35.97 -2.36 -0.51
N ILE A 50 -34.70 -2.07 -0.79
CA ILE A 50 -34.11 -0.75 -0.54
C ILE A 50 -34.83 0.32 -1.36
N SER A 51 -35.07 0.08 -2.64
CA SER A 51 -35.79 0.99 -3.54
C SER A 51 -37.22 1.25 -3.07
N PHE A 52 -37.92 0.21 -2.60
CA PHE A 52 -39.24 0.31 -1.99
C PHE A 52 -39.22 1.23 -0.76
N LEU A 53 -38.30 1.00 0.18
CA LEU A 53 -38.18 1.82 1.38
C LEU A 53 -37.78 3.27 1.06
N ILE A 54 -36.88 3.49 0.10
CA ILE A 54 -36.52 4.85 -0.36
C ILE A 54 -37.77 5.58 -0.85
N LEU A 55 -38.58 4.96 -1.71
CA LEU A 55 -39.77 5.63 -2.25
C LEU A 55 -40.86 5.91 -1.20
N LEU A 56 -40.84 5.25 -0.04
CA LEU A 56 -41.74 5.52 1.09
C LEU A 56 -41.34 6.74 1.92
N ILE A 57 -40.13 7.28 1.76
CA ILE A 57 -39.66 8.42 2.55
C ILE A 57 -40.33 9.70 2.03
N ARG A 58 -41.03 10.42 2.92
CA ARG A 58 -41.78 11.64 2.58
C ARG A 58 -40.88 12.77 2.08
N ASN A 59 -39.75 13.01 2.74
CA ASN A 59 -38.85 14.11 2.41
C ASN A 59 -38.02 13.77 1.17
N TYR A 60 -38.10 14.60 0.13
CA TYR A 60 -37.37 14.41 -1.13
C TYR A 60 -35.84 14.37 -0.95
N TRP A 61 -35.28 15.28 -0.15
CA TRP A 61 -33.82 15.34 0.04
C TRP A 61 -33.29 14.16 0.85
N ILE A 62 -34.07 13.63 1.80
CA ILE A 62 -33.71 12.39 2.51
C ILE A 62 -33.70 11.21 1.53
N ARG A 63 -34.67 11.13 0.61
CA ARG A 63 -34.69 10.11 -0.47
C ARG A 63 -33.46 10.19 -1.35
N VAL A 64 -33.13 11.40 -1.80
CA VAL A 64 -31.93 11.67 -2.59
C VAL A 64 -30.68 11.24 -1.85
N GLY A 65 -30.55 11.59 -0.56
CA GLY A 65 -29.42 11.18 0.27
C GLY A 65 -29.22 9.66 0.31
N PHE A 66 -30.27 8.89 0.57
CA PHE A 66 -30.17 7.41 0.54
C PHE A 66 -29.87 6.86 -0.84
N ALA A 67 -30.50 7.40 -1.89
CA ALA A 67 -30.25 6.92 -3.25
C ALA A 67 -28.82 7.22 -3.72
N LEU A 68 -28.30 8.41 -3.44
CA LEU A 68 -26.92 8.77 -3.74
C LEU A 68 -25.92 7.97 -2.90
N PHE A 69 -26.25 7.62 -1.65
CA PHE A 69 -25.43 6.70 -0.86
C PHE A 69 -25.31 5.33 -1.54
N ILE A 70 -26.43 4.74 -1.99
CA ILE A 70 -26.39 3.45 -2.72
C ILE A 70 -25.62 3.57 -4.04
N ALA A 71 -25.82 4.66 -4.79
CA ALA A 71 -25.08 4.93 -6.03
C ALA A 71 -23.57 5.09 -5.76
N ALA A 72 -23.19 5.77 -4.68
CA ALA A 72 -21.80 5.97 -4.28
C ALA A 72 -21.10 4.63 -3.96
N LEU A 73 -21.80 3.67 -3.35
CA LEU A 73 -21.24 2.32 -3.11
C LEU A 73 -20.85 1.63 -4.42
N SER A 74 -21.69 1.71 -5.45
CA SER A 74 -21.34 1.18 -6.78
C SER A 74 -20.19 1.96 -7.41
N PHE A 75 -20.25 3.29 -7.36
CA PHE A 75 -19.24 4.17 -7.93
C PHE A 75 -17.83 3.88 -7.38
N VAL A 76 -17.68 3.87 -6.04
CA VAL A 76 -16.39 3.63 -5.40
C VAL A 76 -15.84 2.25 -5.76
N GLN A 77 -16.70 1.23 -5.84
CA GLN A 77 -16.28 -0.11 -6.25
C GLN A 77 -15.76 -0.17 -7.69
N LEU A 78 -16.45 0.50 -8.62
CA LEU A 78 -16.10 0.51 -10.04
C LEU A 78 -14.86 1.36 -10.31
N MET A 79 -14.70 2.47 -9.60
CA MET A 79 -13.46 3.27 -9.61
C MET A 79 -12.26 2.42 -9.18
N HIS A 80 -12.39 1.74 -8.04
CA HIS A 80 -11.34 0.84 -7.54
C HIS A 80 -11.01 -0.27 -8.53
N PHE A 81 -12.03 -0.91 -9.11
CA PHE A 81 -11.82 -1.97 -10.11
C PHE A 81 -11.19 -1.44 -11.40
N SER A 82 -11.52 -0.23 -11.84
CA SER A 82 -10.94 0.37 -13.05
C SER A 82 -9.45 0.65 -12.91
N TYR A 83 -8.99 1.00 -11.71
CA TYR A 83 -7.59 1.33 -11.45
C TYR A 83 -6.78 0.09 -11.00
N PHE A 84 -7.23 -0.59 -9.96
CA PHE A 84 -6.48 -1.69 -9.33
C PHE A 84 -6.78 -3.06 -9.95
N HIS A 85 -7.80 -3.17 -10.82
CA HIS A 85 -8.29 -4.43 -11.37
C HIS A 85 -8.72 -5.44 -10.28
N SER A 86 -9.20 -4.93 -9.16
CA SER A 86 -9.60 -5.72 -8.01
C SER A 86 -10.79 -5.09 -7.28
N TYR A 87 -11.40 -5.87 -6.39
CA TYR A 87 -12.50 -5.38 -5.55
C TYR A 87 -11.96 -4.88 -4.21
N ILE A 88 -12.69 -3.92 -3.61
CA ILE A 88 -12.28 -3.28 -2.36
C ILE A 88 -12.35 -4.31 -1.25
N LEU A 89 -11.26 -4.43 -0.52
CA LEU A 89 -11.13 -5.31 0.62
C LEU A 89 -11.56 -4.55 1.88
N PRO A 90 -12.20 -5.24 2.86
CA PRO A 90 -12.66 -4.62 4.11
C PRO A 90 -11.64 -3.76 4.85
N TYR A 91 -10.36 -4.10 4.76
CA TYR A 91 -9.28 -3.36 5.42
C TYR A 91 -8.89 -2.08 4.66
N GLU A 92 -8.97 -2.08 3.32
CA GLU A 92 -8.62 -0.91 2.47
C GLU A 92 -9.55 0.28 2.71
N VAL A 93 -10.77 0.05 3.20
CA VAL A 93 -11.71 1.12 3.59
C VAL A 93 -11.10 2.08 4.63
N GLY A 94 -10.16 1.59 5.45
CA GLY A 94 -9.47 2.38 6.47
C GLY A 94 -8.41 3.33 5.95
N LEU A 95 -8.05 3.25 4.67
CA LEU A 95 -7.09 4.14 4.03
C LEU A 95 -7.67 5.52 3.70
N SER A 96 -8.78 5.93 4.33
CA SER A 96 -9.42 7.23 4.11
C SER A 96 -8.52 8.43 4.42
N ASN A 97 -7.48 8.24 5.24
CA ASN A 97 -6.50 9.28 5.51
C ASN A 97 -5.59 9.59 4.30
N GLN A 98 -5.62 8.76 3.26
CA GLN A 98 -4.88 8.92 2.01
C GLN A 98 -5.73 9.55 0.89
N ILE A 99 -6.95 10.05 1.18
CA ILE A 99 -7.82 10.70 0.18
C ILE A 99 -7.10 11.81 -0.61
N PRO A 100 -6.30 12.71 0.00
CA PRO A 100 -5.58 13.73 -0.77
C PRO A 100 -4.67 13.14 -1.85
N GLU A 101 -3.94 12.07 -1.52
CA GLU A 101 -3.02 11.39 -2.45
C GLU A 101 -3.77 10.61 -3.54
N MET A 102 -4.92 10.04 -3.20
CA MET A 102 -5.82 9.43 -4.19
C MET A 102 -6.34 10.46 -5.19
N LEU A 103 -6.67 11.69 -4.76
CA LEU A 103 -7.15 12.76 -5.64
C LEU A 103 -6.04 13.27 -6.58
N ASP A 104 -4.81 13.39 -6.08
CA ASP A 104 -3.66 13.75 -6.92
C ASP A 104 -3.38 12.70 -7.99
N THR A 105 -3.45 11.42 -7.62
CA THR A 105 -3.32 10.29 -8.56
C THR A 105 -4.44 10.30 -9.59
N LEU A 106 -5.68 10.53 -9.13
CA LEU A 106 -6.88 10.53 -9.96
C LEU A 106 -6.72 11.46 -11.16
N ASN A 107 -6.25 12.69 -10.97
CA ASN A 107 -6.07 13.69 -12.03
C ASN A 107 -5.23 13.16 -13.21
N THR A 108 -4.23 12.33 -12.92
CA THR A 108 -3.32 11.76 -13.93
C THR A 108 -3.98 10.60 -14.68
N VAL A 109 -4.78 9.79 -13.97
CA VAL A 109 -5.35 8.55 -14.51
C VAL A 109 -6.81 8.67 -14.96
N ILE A 110 -7.39 9.89 -14.95
CA ILE A 110 -8.74 10.19 -15.47
C ILE A 110 -9.04 9.46 -16.79
N PRO A 111 -8.16 9.44 -17.81
CA PRO A 111 -8.47 8.80 -19.09
C PRO A 111 -8.86 7.31 -18.96
N TYR A 112 -8.34 6.63 -17.95
CA TYR A 112 -8.55 5.20 -17.69
C TYR A 112 -9.70 4.92 -16.72
N VAL A 113 -10.06 5.89 -15.87
CA VAL A 113 -11.15 5.75 -14.87
C VAL A 113 -12.39 6.61 -15.18
N LYS A 114 -12.45 7.22 -16.37
CA LYS A 114 -13.57 8.09 -16.78
C LYS A 114 -14.92 7.38 -16.90
N LEU A 115 -14.95 6.08 -17.21
CA LEU A 115 -16.20 5.36 -17.43
C LEU A 115 -17.06 5.31 -16.14
N PRO A 116 -16.54 4.85 -14.97
CA PRO A 116 -17.29 4.96 -13.72
C PRO A 116 -17.73 6.39 -13.37
N LEU A 117 -16.92 7.41 -13.66
CA LEU A 117 -17.30 8.82 -13.45
C LEU A 117 -18.53 9.21 -14.27
N ILE A 118 -18.51 8.93 -15.58
CA ILE A 118 -19.64 9.19 -16.49
C ILE A 118 -20.89 8.44 -16.02
N ILE A 119 -20.74 7.16 -15.69
CA ILE A 119 -21.83 6.31 -15.18
C ILE A 119 -22.43 6.92 -13.91
N PHE A 120 -21.60 7.34 -12.95
CA PHE A 120 -22.07 7.88 -11.68
C PHE A 120 -22.83 9.20 -11.85
N PHE A 121 -22.30 10.15 -12.63
CA PHE A 121 -22.99 11.42 -12.85
C PHE A 121 -24.30 11.25 -13.65
N ALA A 122 -24.32 10.36 -14.66
CA ALA A 122 -25.53 10.01 -15.38
C ALA A 122 -26.57 9.34 -14.47
N GLN A 123 -26.15 8.41 -13.63
CA GLN A 123 -27.01 7.75 -12.65
C GLN A 123 -27.54 8.76 -11.62
N ALA A 124 -26.71 9.66 -11.10
CA ALA A 124 -27.12 10.67 -10.13
C ALA A 124 -28.19 11.62 -10.71
N ALA A 125 -28.00 12.10 -11.94
CA ALA A 125 -29.00 12.93 -12.63
C ALA A 125 -30.32 12.18 -12.84
N LEU A 126 -30.24 10.90 -13.26
CA LEU A 126 -31.41 10.05 -13.44
C LEU A 126 -32.13 9.79 -12.11
N LEU A 127 -31.41 9.57 -11.01
CA LEU A 127 -31.97 9.39 -9.67
C LEU A 127 -32.70 10.65 -9.19
N LEU A 128 -32.09 11.84 -9.37
CA LEU A 128 -32.74 13.12 -9.01
C LEU A 128 -34.07 13.30 -9.75
N TYR A 129 -34.08 13.00 -11.06
CA TYR A 129 -35.31 13.05 -11.86
C TYR A 129 -36.35 11.99 -11.43
N ALA A 130 -35.92 10.73 -11.33
CA ALA A 130 -36.78 9.59 -11.02
C ALA A 130 -37.42 9.72 -9.64
N LEU A 131 -36.67 10.10 -8.61
CA LEU A 131 -37.19 10.24 -7.24
C LEU A 131 -38.28 11.32 -7.11
N LYS A 132 -38.24 12.34 -7.97
CA LYS A 132 -39.30 13.36 -8.04
C LYS A 132 -40.59 12.81 -8.68
N LYS A 133 -40.47 11.94 -9.69
CA LYS A 133 -41.59 11.41 -10.48
C LYS A 133 -42.22 10.13 -9.90
N LEU A 134 -41.40 9.28 -9.27
CA LEU A 134 -41.78 7.94 -8.80
C LEU A 134 -42.33 7.91 -7.37
N HIS A 135 -42.74 9.06 -6.81
CA HIS A 135 -43.35 9.11 -5.48
C HIS A 135 -44.85 8.80 -5.54
N THR A 136 -45.34 7.92 -4.67
CA THR A 136 -46.75 7.51 -4.66
C THR A 136 -47.37 7.60 -3.27
N ILE A 137 -46.81 6.85 -2.32
CA ILE A 137 -47.24 6.73 -0.94
C ILE A 137 -46.05 7.00 -0.03
N SER A 138 -46.32 7.44 1.19
CA SER A 138 -45.28 7.74 2.18
C SER A 138 -45.58 7.08 3.52
N MET A 139 -44.54 6.70 4.24
CA MET A 139 -44.61 6.16 5.60
C MET A 139 -43.74 7.01 6.52
N ARG A 140 -44.28 7.42 7.68
CA ARG A 140 -43.62 8.33 8.64
C ARG A 140 -42.22 7.86 9.05
N TYR A 141 -42.05 6.55 9.26
CA TYR A 141 -40.81 5.95 9.77
C TYR A 141 -40.00 5.20 8.70
N ALA A 142 -40.28 5.42 7.40
CA ALA A 142 -39.58 4.72 6.33
C ALA A 142 -38.05 4.91 6.36
N SER A 143 -37.58 6.13 6.64
CA SER A 143 -36.15 6.42 6.75
C SER A 143 -35.52 5.69 7.92
N LEU A 144 -36.20 5.61 9.07
CA LEU A 144 -35.72 4.86 10.23
C LEU A 144 -35.65 3.35 9.93
N ILE A 145 -36.67 2.80 9.27
CA ILE A 145 -36.67 1.39 8.85
C ILE A 145 -35.50 1.12 7.90
N LEU A 146 -35.23 2.02 6.95
CA LEU A 146 -34.10 1.89 6.05
C LEU A 146 -32.75 1.98 6.76
N VAL A 147 -32.59 2.89 7.73
CA VAL A 147 -31.40 2.96 8.60
C VAL A 147 -31.21 1.64 9.35
N LEU A 148 -32.27 1.11 9.96
CA LEU A 148 -32.22 -0.17 10.67
C LEU A 148 -31.87 -1.33 9.74
N LEU A 149 -32.41 -1.34 8.52
CA LEU A 149 -32.08 -2.33 7.49
C LEU A 149 -30.58 -2.27 7.11
N LEU A 150 -30.05 -1.07 6.85
CA LEU A 150 -28.63 -0.88 6.53
C LEU A 150 -27.72 -1.18 7.74
N ALA A 151 -28.18 -0.95 8.97
CA ALA A 151 -27.44 -1.27 10.18
C ALA A 151 -27.24 -2.79 10.39
N ILE A 152 -28.05 -3.65 9.73
CA ILE A 152 -27.89 -5.12 9.80
C ILE A 152 -26.48 -5.54 9.34
N GLY A 153 -25.92 -4.88 8.32
CA GLY A 153 -24.57 -5.19 7.81
C GLY A 153 -23.50 -5.05 8.89
N PRO A 154 -23.27 -3.83 9.44
CA PRO A 154 -22.33 -3.61 10.53
C PRO A 154 -22.64 -4.44 11.77
N VAL A 155 -23.91 -4.53 12.20
CA VAL A 155 -24.31 -5.32 13.39
C VAL A 155 -23.99 -6.81 13.20
N SER A 156 -24.20 -7.35 11.99
CA SER A 156 -23.79 -8.73 11.68
C SER A 156 -22.28 -8.90 11.76
N ALA A 157 -21.50 -7.90 11.35
CA ALA A 157 -20.03 -7.94 11.39
C ALA A 157 -19.47 -7.86 12.82
N LEU A 158 -20.20 -7.27 13.76
CA LEU A 158 -19.86 -7.35 15.19
C LEU A 158 -19.91 -8.78 15.72
N LYS A 159 -20.91 -9.57 15.29
CA LYS A 159 -21.10 -10.97 15.70
C LYS A 159 -20.14 -11.92 14.97
N ARG A 160 -19.97 -11.73 13.65
CA ARG A 160 -19.14 -12.60 12.81
C ARG A 160 -17.70 -12.10 12.78
N LYS A 161 -16.86 -12.64 13.67
CA LYS A 161 -15.48 -12.16 13.86
C LYS A 161 -14.56 -12.34 12.64
N LYS A 162 -14.83 -13.29 11.74
CA LYS A 162 -13.90 -13.68 10.66
C LYS A 162 -14.06 -12.80 9.42
N VAL A 163 -12.98 -12.10 9.04
CA VAL A 163 -12.93 -11.14 7.92
C VAL A 163 -13.25 -11.77 6.55
N TYR A 164 -12.93 -13.05 6.33
CA TYR A 164 -13.18 -13.71 5.04
C TYR A 164 -14.67 -13.75 4.64
N ASN A 165 -15.60 -13.65 5.61
CA ASN A 165 -17.04 -13.59 5.32
C ASN A 165 -17.46 -12.27 4.65
N TYR A 166 -16.60 -11.26 4.73
CA TYR A 166 -16.80 -9.91 4.23
C TYR A 166 -15.91 -9.59 3.02
N MET A 167 -15.12 -10.57 2.56
CA MET A 167 -14.36 -10.44 1.33
C MET A 167 -15.28 -10.29 0.13
N PRO A 168 -14.93 -9.44 -0.84
CA PRO A 168 -15.73 -9.26 -2.04
C PRO A 168 -15.82 -10.55 -2.83
N LYS A 169 -16.93 -10.72 -3.55
CA LYS A 169 -17.11 -11.84 -4.48
C LYS A 169 -17.19 -11.29 -5.89
N THR A 170 -16.46 -11.92 -6.81
CA THR A 170 -16.41 -11.55 -8.25
C THR A 170 -17.78 -11.57 -8.92
N THR A 171 -18.72 -12.33 -8.36
CA THR A 171 -20.08 -12.48 -8.88
C THR A 171 -21.12 -11.57 -8.22
N SER A 172 -20.77 -10.87 -7.14
CA SER A 172 -21.70 -9.94 -6.47
C SER A 172 -21.72 -8.59 -7.18
N LEU A 173 -22.87 -7.91 -7.14
CA LEU A 173 -23.03 -6.53 -7.58
C LEU A 173 -22.12 -5.56 -6.82
N SER A 174 -21.69 -4.49 -7.49
CA SER A 174 -20.73 -3.52 -6.96
C SER A 174 -21.15 -2.92 -5.63
N PHE A 175 -22.42 -2.52 -5.51
CA PHE A 175 -22.94 -1.90 -4.29
C PHE A 175 -22.79 -2.84 -3.08
N LYS A 176 -23.01 -4.14 -3.28
CA LYS A 176 -22.96 -5.13 -2.20
C LYS A 176 -21.53 -5.37 -1.74
N ASN A 177 -20.58 -5.47 -2.66
CA ASN A 177 -19.17 -5.65 -2.31
C ASN A 177 -18.69 -4.47 -1.44
N SER A 178 -18.93 -3.24 -1.89
CA SER A 178 -18.59 -2.04 -1.11
C SER A 178 -19.36 -1.94 0.21
N PHE A 179 -20.66 -2.22 0.21
CA PHE A 179 -21.46 -2.23 1.43
C PHE A 179 -20.94 -3.24 2.46
N THR A 180 -20.53 -4.42 2.01
CA THR A 180 -20.00 -5.48 2.88
C THR A 180 -18.64 -5.10 3.47
N ALA A 181 -17.76 -4.52 2.65
CA ALA A 181 -16.47 -4.01 3.10
C ALA A 181 -16.61 -2.89 4.13
N ILE A 182 -17.44 -1.88 3.83
CA ILE A 182 -17.72 -0.75 4.74
C ILE A 182 -18.41 -1.24 6.02
N SER A 183 -19.33 -2.20 5.92
CA SER A 183 -20.01 -2.78 7.09
C SER A 183 -19.02 -3.41 8.06
N TRP A 184 -18.05 -4.16 7.54
CA TRP A 184 -17.00 -4.76 8.37
C TRP A 184 -16.10 -3.68 8.97
N TYR A 185 -15.69 -2.69 8.18
CA TYR A 185 -14.86 -1.58 8.65
C TYR A 185 -15.52 -0.81 9.79
N ILE A 186 -16.79 -0.40 9.63
CA ILE A 186 -17.58 0.27 10.67
C ILE A 186 -17.65 -0.59 11.95
N ALA A 187 -17.98 -1.88 11.80
CA ALA A 187 -18.08 -2.78 12.94
C ALA A 187 -16.75 -2.91 13.70
N LYS A 188 -15.63 -2.92 12.98
CA LYS A 188 -14.29 -3.19 13.53
C LYS A 188 -13.49 -1.98 13.96
N ASN A 189 -13.80 -0.78 13.49
CA ASN A 189 -13.05 0.42 13.86
C ASN A 189 -13.88 1.41 14.68
N ILE A 190 -15.20 1.45 14.50
CA ILE A 190 -16.08 2.37 15.23
C ILE A 190 -16.63 1.71 16.50
N PHE A 191 -17.11 0.46 16.39
CA PHE A 191 -17.85 -0.19 17.47
C PHE A 191 -17.03 -1.21 18.28
N GLN A 192 -16.07 -1.89 17.65
CA GLN A 192 -15.09 -2.72 18.34
C GLN A 192 -13.76 -2.00 18.29
N HIS A 193 -13.38 -1.27 19.34
CA HIS A 193 -11.95 -1.05 19.54
C HIS A 193 -11.34 -2.43 19.76
N GLN A 194 -10.72 -3.01 18.73
CA GLN A 194 -10.03 -4.28 18.91
C GLN A 194 -8.97 -4.01 19.96
N LYS A 195 -9.14 -4.56 21.18
CA LYS A 195 -8.00 -4.72 22.08
C LYS A 195 -7.00 -5.54 21.28
N PRO A 196 -5.84 -4.98 20.91
CA PRO A 196 -5.00 -5.68 19.98
C PRO A 196 -4.61 -7.00 20.62
N GLN A 197 -4.62 -8.07 19.83
CA GLN A 197 -4.39 -9.40 20.35
C GLN A 197 -2.89 -9.56 20.61
N TYR A 198 -2.43 -8.97 21.71
CA TYR A 198 -1.05 -9.06 22.14
C TYR A 198 -0.80 -10.45 22.68
N LYS A 199 0.06 -11.20 21.97
CA LYS A 199 0.71 -12.34 22.60
C LYS A 199 1.86 -11.81 23.45
N THR A 200 2.12 -12.48 24.57
CA THR A 200 3.30 -12.21 25.37
C THR A 200 4.51 -12.77 24.64
N PHE A 201 5.43 -11.90 24.24
CA PHE A 201 6.71 -12.26 23.64
C PHE A 201 7.83 -11.98 24.63
N LYS A 202 8.90 -12.78 24.58
CA LYS A 202 10.13 -12.47 25.32
C LYS A 202 10.74 -11.18 24.76
N PRO A 203 11.26 -10.27 25.60
CA PRO A 203 11.84 -9.03 25.13
C PRO A 203 13.06 -9.31 24.24
N TYR A 204 13.27 -8.43 23.25
CA TYR A 204 14.47 -8.49 22.41
C TYR A 204 15.66 -8.03 23.23
N ILE A 205 16.81 -8.65 22.99
CA ILE A 205 18.07 -8.34 23.67
C ILE A 205 18.98 -7.66 22.65
N VAL A 206 19.43 -6.44 22.98
CA VAL A 206 20.39 -5.68 22.19
C VAL A 206 21.75 -5.80 22.85
N LYS A 207 22.65 -6.56 22.22
CA LYS A 207 24.01 -6.77 22.73
C LYS A 207 24.98 -5.91 21.94
N LYS A 208 25.69 -5.02 22.63
CA LYS A 208 26.79 -4.25 22.05
C LYS A 208 27.99 -5.18 21.87
N MET A 209 28.47 -5.34 20.64
CA MET A 209 29.57 -6.28 20.33
C MET A 209 30.94 -5.61 20.36
N SER A 210 31.14 -4.58 19.52
CA SER A 210 32.43 -3.92 19.30
C SER A 210 32.26 -2.58 18.58
N LYS A 211 33.36 -1.96 18.13
CA LYS A 211 33.33 -0.73 17.31
C LYS A 211 32.48 -0.97 16.04
N PRO A 212 31.70 0.03 15.58
CA PRO A 212 30.97 -0.05 14.32
C PRO A 212 31.88 -0.39 13.13
N LEU A 213 31.29 -0.99 12.09
CA LEU A 213 32.00 -1.45 10.89
C LEU A 213 32.34 -0.31 9.90
N ALA A 214 31.68 0.84 10.03
CA ALA A 214 31.80 1.95 9.09
C ALA A 214 31.69 3.30 9.80
N ASP A 215 32.37 4.33 9.29
CA ASP A 215 32.24 5.70 9.81
C ASP A 215 30.93 6.34 9.34
N ASN A 216 30.48 5.99 8.12
CA ASN A 216 29.23 6.45 7.56
C ASN A 216 28.35 5.25 7.18
N ILE A 217 27.08 5.28 7.57
CA ILE A 217 26.09 4.30 7.18
C ILE A 217 24.92 5.08 6.57
N ILE A 218 24.66 4.83 5.29
CA ILE A 218 23.56 5.42 4.55
C ILE A 218 22.52 4.34 4.33
N VAL A 219 21.28 4.57 4.76
CA VAL A 219 20.14 3.70 4.47
C VAL A 219 19.25 4.43 3.48
N VAL A 220 19.22 3.95 2.24
CA VAL A 220 18.32 4.44 1.22
C VAL A 220 17.06 3.57 1.25
N MET A 221 15.95 4.16 1.68
CA MET A 221 14.64 3.52 1.66
C MET A 221 13.93 3.96 0.38
N GLY A 222 13.79 3.02 -0.55
CA GLY A 222 13.00 3.14 -1.77
C GLY A 222 11.51 3.12 -1.47
N GLU A 223 10.74 3.54 -2.47
CA GLU A 223 9.28 3.60 -2.46
C GLU A 223 8.75 2.69 -3.56
N SER A 224 7.85 1.76 -3.26
CA SER A 224 7.08 0.97 -4.24
C SER A 224 7.92 0.31 -5.36
N LEU A 225 9.17 -0.07 -5.09
CA LEU A 225 10.10 -0.66 -6.07
C LEU A 225 10.15 -2.19 -5.95
N THR A 226 9.64 -2.87 -6.98
CA THR A 226 9.78 -4.32 -7.10
C THR A 226 11.07 -4.74 -7.81
N LYS A 227 11.70 -5.79 -7.29
CA LYS A 227 12.87 -6.42 -7.93
C LYS A 227 12.53 -7.06 -9.29
N ASP A 228 11.27 -7.42 -9.52
CA ASP A 228 10.82 -8.12 -10.75
C ASP A 228 10.88 -7.23 -12.00
N LYS A 229 11.00 -5.90 -11.85
CA LYS A 229 11.11 -4.93 -12.95
C LYS A 229 12.51 -4.30 -13.08
N MET A 230 13.50 -4.83 -12.36
CA MET A 230 14.89 -4.36 -12.37
C MET A 230 15.79 -5.30 -13.19
N SER A 231 16.51 -4.80 -14.20
CA SER A 231 17.44 -5.60 -15.01
C SER A 231 18.58 -6.22 -14.19
N LEU A 232 18.89 -5.62 -13.04
CA LEU A 232 19.79 -6.19 -12.03
C LEU A 232 19.42 -7.63 -11.65
N TYR A 233 18.13 -7.95 -11.59
CA TYR A 233 17.60 -9.27 -11.23
C TYR A 233 17.10 -10.08 -12.43
N GLY A 234 17.43 -9.66 -13.66
CA GLY A 234 17.11 -10.40 -14.89
C GLY A 234 15.85 -9.95 -15.61
N TYR A 235 15.25 -8.80 -15.25
CA TYR A 235 14.20 -8.20 -16.08
C TYR A 235 14.76 -7.85 -17.47
N PRO A 236 14.07 -8.20 -18.58
CA PRO A 236 14.66 -8.15 -19.92
C PRO A 236 14.89 -6.73 -20.48
N LYS A 237 14.21 -5.71 -19.97
CA LYS A 237 14.44 -4.31 -20.38
C LYS A 237 15.51 -3.68 -19.48
N GLU A 238 16.37 -2.85 -20.05
CA GLU A 238 17.44 -2.16 -19.33
C GLU A 238 16.85 -1.08 -18.39
N THR A 239 16.55 -1.45 -17.14
CA THR A 239 15.93 -0.54 -16.17
C THR A 239 16.89 -0.09 -15.08
N THR A 240 17.99 -0.81 -14.88
CA THR A 240 19.03 -0.47 -13.90
C THR A 240 20.45 -0.55 -14.50
N PRO A 241 20.74 0.20 -15.57
CA PRO A 241 21.99 0.08 -16.32
C PRO A 241 23.25 0.36 -15.49
N TYR A 242 23.18 1.26 -14.49
CA TYR A 242 24.32 1.51 -13.63
C TYR A 242 24.55 0.35 -12.66
N LEU A 243 23.50 -0.10 -11.96
CA LEU A 243 23.62 -1.24 -11.04
C LEU A 243 24.06 -2.52 -11.77
N ASP A 244 23.65 -2.71 -13.03
CA ASP A 244 24.09 -3.84 -13.85
C ASP A 244 25.61 -3.90 -14.03
N LYS A 245 26.27 -2.74 -14.18
CA LYS A 245 27.74 -2.65 -14.28
C LYS A 245 28.46 -3.02 -12.99
N LEU A 246 27.77 -2.97 -11.85
CA LEU A 246 28.35 -3.26 -10.55
C LEU A 246 28.27 -4.74 -10.15
N LYS A 247 27.57 -5.60 -10.90
CA LYS A 247 27.32 -7.02 -10.55
C LYS A 247 28.58 -7.79 -10.12
N ASN A 248 29.72 -7.51 -10.76
CA ASN A 248 30.99 -8.19 -10.50
C ASN A 248 31.94 -7.40 -9.56
N SER A 249 31.49 -6.26 -9.04
CA SER A 249 32.29 -5.45 -8.11
C SER A 249 32.34 -6.11 -6.74
N PRO A 250 33.52 -6.31 -6.13
CA PRO A 250 33.64 -6.90 -4.79
C PRO A 250 33.09 -5.99 -3.68
N ARG A 251 32.72 -4.74 -4.00
CA ARG A 251 32.12 -3.76 -3.09
C ARG A 251 30.61 -3.62 -3.26
N PHE A 252 29.99 -4.44 -4.11
CA PHE A 252 28.57 -4.39 -4.41
C PHE A 252 27.94 -5.77 -4.21
N LEU A 253 27.04 -5.86 -3.23
CA LEU A 253 26.24 -7.05 -2.97
C LEU A 253 24.79 -6.75 -3.34
N TYR A 254 24.15 -7.69 -4.01
CA TYR A 254 22.74 -7.59 -4.31
C TYR A 254 22.06 -8.96 -4.16
N THR A 255 20.87 -8.94 -3.58
CA THR A 255 19.91 -10.05 -3.58
C THR A 255 18.51 -9.45 -3.53
N TRP A 256 17.48 -10.28 -3.38
CA TRP A 256 16.12 -9.79 -3.21
C TRP A 256 15.48 -10.40 -1.96
N GLY A 257 14.41 -9.78 -1.51
CA GLY A 257 13.74 -10.21 -0.30
C GLY A 257 12.28 -9.82 -0.23
N HIS A 258 11.68 -10.11 0.93
CA HIS A 258 10.33 -9.66 1.26
C HIS A 258 10.35 -8.48 2.23
N SER A 259 9.54 -7.47 1.92
CA SER A 259 9.25 -6.35 2.81
C SER A 259 8.56 -6.80 4.11
N GLY A 260 8.63 -5.94 5.14
CA GLY A 260 7.95 -6.17 6.43
C GLY A 260 6.43 -5.97 6.38
N GLY A 261 5.93 -5.31 5.33
CA GLY A 261 4.51 -5.05 5.08
C GLY A 261 4.22 -4.80 3.60
N VAL A 262 2.98 -4.41 3.30
CA VAL A 262 2.46 -4.14 1.94
C VAL A 262 2.12 -2.66 1.71
N THR A 263 2.45 -1.82 2.69
CA THR A 263 2.26 -0.36 2.68
C THR A 263 3.42 0.33 3.39
N THR A 264 3.69 1.57 3.03
CA THR A 264 4.76 2.40 3.59
C THR A 264 4.65 2.56 5.12
N ASP A 265 3.44 2.87 5.62
CA ASP A 265 3.15 3.13 7.03
C ASP A 265 3.33 1.89 7.94
N VAL A 266 3.33 0.69 7.35
CA VAL A 266 3.63 -0.57 8.05
C VAL A 266 5.08 -0.98 7.85
N SER A 267 5.57 -0.92 6.62
CA SER A 267 6.88 -1.46 6.25
C SER A 267 8.02 -0.66 6.86
N ILE A 268 7.95 0.66 6.81
CA ILE A 268 9.01 1.53 7.32
C ILE A 268 9.20 1.37 8.84
N PRO A 269 8.17 1.52 9.70
CA PRO A 269 8.38 1.36 11.13
C PRO A 269 8.80 -0.07 11.50
N THR A 270 8.26 -1.09 10.81
CA THR A 270 8.64 -2.49 11.02
C THR A 270 10.13 -2.72 10.70
N PHE A 271 10.61 -2.18 9.57
CA PHE A 271 12.00 -2.28 9.15
C PHE A 271 12.96 -1.62 10.15
N PHE A 272 12.71 -0.36 10.49
CA PHE A 272 13.63 0.41 11.33
C PHE A 272 13.59 0.00 12.80
N THR A 273 12.49 -0.53 13.31
CA THR A 273 12.43 -1.10 14.67
C THR A 273 12.79 -2.57 14.73
N LEU A 274 13.14 -3.19 13.60
CA LEU A 274 13.43 -4.62 13.51
C LEU A 274 12.29 -5.46 14.12
N LYS A 275 11.04 -5.04 13.96
CA LYS A 275 9.90 -5.82 14.43
C LYS A 275 9.75 -7.05 13.53
N ARG A 276 9.89 -8.25 14.11
CA ARG A 276 9.71 -9.49 13.35
C ARG A 276 8.26 -9.99 13.40
N GLU A 277 7.71 -10.16 14.60
CA GLU A 277 6.39 -10.79 14.75
C GLU A 277 5.27 -9.75 14.57
N PRO A 278 4.20 -10.07 13.80
CA PRO A 278 3.05 -9.19 13.62
C PRO A 278 2.45 -8.68 14.92
N GLN A 279 2.20 -9.57 15.87
CA GLN A 279 1.52 -9.27 17.14
C GLN A 279 2.45 -8.79 18.26
N ASN A 280 3.76 -8.66 17.99
CA ASN A 280 4.73 -8.17 18.96
C ASN A 280 4.99 -6.68 18.76
N ILE A 281 4.21 -5.82 19.41
CA ILE A 281 4.37 -4.36 19.28
C ILE A 281 5.43 -3.77 20.21
N GLN A 282 6.05 -4.57 21.07
CA GLN A 282 7.02 -4.07 22.06
C GLN A 282 8.24 -3.37 21.43
N PRO A 283 8.81 -3.85 20.30
CA PRO A 283 9.87 -3.12 19.60
C PRO A 283 9.46 -1.72 19.13
N LEU A 284 8.18 -1.52 18.78
CA LEU A 284 7.65 -0.22 18.36
C LEU A 284 7.46 0.73 19.54
N ILE A 285 6.93 0.23 20.66
CA ILE A 285 6.70 1.04 21.87
C ILE A 285 8.03 1.44 22.50
N THR A 286 8.91 0.46 22.73
CA THR A 286 10.15 0.67 23.50
C THR A 286 11.26 1.28 22.65
N ASN A 287 11.15 1.21 21.31
CA ASN A 287 12.20 1.58 20.37
C ASN A 287 13.57 0.95 20.69
N SER A 288 13.58 -0.18 21.40
CA SER A 288 14.82 -0.80 21.90
C SER A 288 15.76 -1.22 20.78
N THR A 289 15.19 -1.61 19.63
CA THR A 289 15.90 -2.05 18.43
C THR A 289 15.83 -1.06 17.27
N ASN A 290 15.40 0.18 17.52
CA ASN A 290 15.31 1.21 16.49
C ASN A 290 16.69 1.58 15.93
N LEU A 291 16.92 1.44 14.62
CA LEU A 291 18.24 1.64 14.00
C LEU A 291 18.79 3.07 14.17
N LEU A 292 17.95 4.10 14.12
CA LEU A 292 18.36 5.50 14.35
C LEU A 292 18.78 5.69 15.81
N LYS A 293 18.02 5.14 16.76
CA LYS A 293 18.37 5.15 18.18
C LYS A 293 19.69 4.43 18.44
N LEU A 294 19.86 3.21 17.89
CA LEU A 294 21.10 2.44 18.02
C LEU A 294 22.30 3.20 17.43
N ALA A 295 22.12 3.91 16.32
CA ALA A 295 23.17 4.75 15.76
C ALA A 295 23.56 5.90 16.70
N LYS A 296 22.57 6.58 17.29
CA LYS A 296 22.79 7.63 18.28
C LYS A 296 23.55 7.11 19.50
N ASP A 297 23.20 5.92 20.01
CA ASP A 297 23.88 5.24 21.11
C ASP A 297 25.35 4.84 20.79
N GLN A 298 25.73 4.83 19.50
CA GLN A 298 27.11 4.65 19.01
C GLN A 298 27.80 5.96 18.59
N ASN A 299 27.24 7.10 19.00
CA ASN A 299 27.72 8.46 18.74
C ASN A 299 27.76 8.83 17.25
N TYR A 300 26.81 8.33 16.46
CA TYR A 300 26.58 8.83 15.11
C TYR A 300 25.74 10.11 15.16
N SER A 301 26.04 11.06 14.28
CA SER A 301 25.07 12.08 13.89
C SER A 301 24.01 11.43 13.01
N THR A 302 22.75 11.59 13.38
CA THR A 302 21.62 10.90 12.76
C THR A 302 20.78 11.84 11.92
N SER A 303 20.43 11.44 10.70
CA SER A 303 19.60 12.28 9.81
C SER A 303 18.53 11.44 9.13
N PHE A 304 17.32 11.98 9.04
CA PHE A 304 16.19 11.41 8.31
C PHE A 304 15.68 12.42 7.28
N ILE A 305 15.96 12.15 6.01
CA ILE A 305 15.65 13.06 4.91
C ILE A 305 14.68 12.36 3.97
N THR A 306 13.53 12.97 3.75
CA THR A 306 12.42 12.34 3.05
C THR A 306 11.89 13.23 1.92
N MET A 307 11.55 12.61 0.80
CA MET A 307 10.80 13.23 -0.31
C MET A 307 9.28 13.12 -0.09
N GLN A 308 8.87 12.46 0.98
CA GLN A 308 7.47 12.22 1.37
C GLN A 308 7.07 13.01 2.62
N SER A 309 5.76 13.16 2.82
CA SER A 309 5.18 13.80 4.01
C SER A 309 5.52 13.01 5.29
N LEU A 310 5.87 13.73 6.36
CA LEU A 310 6.03 13.11 7.69
C LEU A 310 4.71 12.56 8.23
N TYR A 311 3.55 12.96 7.72
CA TYR A 311 2.28 12.37 8.14
C TYR A 311 2.23 10.85 7.92
N VAL A 312 2.87 10.36 6.86
CA VAL A 312 2.87 8.93 6.47
C VAL A 312 3.84 8.10 7.32
N ILE A 313 4.82 8.74 7.98
CA ILE A 313 6.03 8.06 8.52
C ILE A 313 6.38 8.50 9.96
N GLY A 314 5.81 9.62 10.41
CA GLY A 314 6.35 10.48 11.46
C GLY A 314 5.98 10.04 12.87
N GLY A 315 7.02 9.79 13.67
CA GLY A 315 6.97 9.40 15.06
C GLY A 315 8.10 8.42 15.36
N VAL A 316 8.02 7.21 14.79
CA VAL A 316 8.99 6.15 15.11
C VAL A 316 10.42 6.46 14.63
N LEU A 317 10.59 7.28 13.58
CA LEU A 317 11.91 7.59 13.02
C LEU A 317 12.42 8.98 13.37
N SER A 318 11.58 9.99 13.19
CA SER A 318 11.94 11.40 13.38
C SER A 318 12.49 11.67 14.78
N ASP A 319 11.93 11.01 15.80
CA ASP A 319 12.24 11.23 17.21
C ASP A 319 13.68 10.86 17.58
N PHE A 320 14.33 9.99 16.78
CA PHE A 320 15.71 9.55 17.00
C PHE A 320 16.70 10.15 16.00
N SER A 321 16.26 11.11 15.19
CA SER A 321 17.13 11.84 14.27
C SER A 321 17.56 13.19 14.86
N ASP A 322 18.84 13.55 14.72
CA ASP A 322 19.32 14.90 15.06
C ASP A 322 18.89 15.92 13.99
N THR A 323 18.57 15.47 12.78
CA THR A 323 18.05 16.29 11.69
C THR A 323 16.97 15.54 10.93
N THR A 324 15.75 16.07 10.94
CA THR A 324 14.67 15.65 10.04
C THR A 324 14.43 16.75 9.01
N LYS A 325 14.38 16.40 7.72
CA LYS A 325 14.00 17.34 6.66
C LYS A 325 13.07 16.67 5.64
N VAL A 326 12.03 17.39 5.27
CA VAL A 326 11.19 17.08 4.10
C VAL A 326 11.69 17.91 2.92
N LEU A 327 12.00 17.24 1.82
CA LEU A 327 12.41 17.87 0.57
C LEU A 327 11.27 17.77 -0.44
N HIS A 328 11.30 18.67 -1.44
CA HIS A 328 10.29 18.73 -2.51
C HIS A 328 10.96 18.71 -3.88
N GLY A 329 10.25 18.23 -4.91
CA GLY A 329 10.76 18.04 -6.25
C GLY A 329 11.21 16.59 -6.47
N TYR A 330 12.32 16.39 -7.18
CA TYR A 330 12.79 15.06 -7.56
C TYR A 330 13.87 14.49 -6.60
N ASP A 331 13.92 13.16 -6.51
CA ASP A 331 14.73 12.40 -5.55
C ASP A 331 16.25 12.59 -5.62
N GLU A 332 16.82 13.12 -6.72
CA GLU A 332 18.24 13.47 -6.85
C GLU A 332 18.71 14.47 -5.78
N LYS A 333 17.78 15.26 -5.22
CA LYS A 333 18.03 16.13 -4.06
C LYS A 333 18.47 15.35 -2.81
N LEU A 334 18.08 14.09 -2.66
CA LEU A 334 18.58 13.22 -1.58
C LEU A 334 20.09 12.99 -1.71
N ALA A 335 20.61 12.84 -2.93
CA ALA A 335 22.04 12.73 -3.17
C ALA A 335 22.75 14.07 -2.88
N HIS A 336 22.15 15.20 -3.24
CA HIS A 336 22.69 16.53 -2.94
C HIS A 336 22.76 16.83 -1.44
N TYR A 337 21.84 16.29 -0.63
CA TYR A 337 21.90 16.45 0.82
C TYR A 337 23.21 15.93 1.42
N LEU A 338 23.81 14.88 0.83
CA LEU A 338 25.09 14.32 1.30
C LEU A 338 26.24 15.32 1.23
N ASP A 339 26.16 16.36 0.39
CA ASP A 339 27.16 17.44 0.33
C ASP A 339 27.15 18.33 1.59
N THR A 340 26.06 18.31 2.36
CA THR A 340 25.90 19.12 3.58
C THR A 340 26.37 18.41 4.86
N ILE A 341 26.71 17.13 4.76
CA ILE A 341 27.05 16.30 5.92
C ILE A 341 28.40 16.68 6.51
N THR A 342 28.47 16.74 7.85
CA THR A 342 29.70 17.04 8.57
C THR A 342 30.70 15.88 8.49
N LYS A 343 31.77 16.10 7.73
CA LYS A 343 32.81 15.09 7.42
C LYS A 343 33.69 14.64 8.61
N LYS A 344 33.58 15.29 9.78
CA LYS A 344 34.39 14.98 10.99
C LYS A 344 33.70 14.07 12.00
N LYS A 345 32.42 13.75 11.80
CA LYS A 345 31.64 12.88 12.70
C LYS A 345 31.30 11.57 11.98
N LYS A 346 30.96 10.53 12.73
CA LYS A 346 30.31 9.35 12.17
C LYS A 346 28.87 9.72 11.80
N ASN A 347 28.36 9.26 10.67
CA ASN A 347 27.04 9.67 10.16
C ASN A 347 26.13 8.47 9.88
N PHE A 348 24.92 8.49 10.40
CA PHE A 348 23.86 7.53 10.06
C PHE A 348 22.75 8.31 9.36
N ILE A 349 22.61 8.09 8.05
CA ILE A 349 21.79 8.93 7.18
C ILE A 349 20.72 8.06 6.55
N VAL A 350 19.46 8.37 6.80
CA VAL A 350 18.33 7.77 6.11
C VAL A 350 17.89 8.72 4.99
N LEU A 351 17.89 8.21 3.76
CA LEU A 351 17.39 8.89 2.57
C LEU A 351 16.14 8.16 2.10
N HIS A 352 14.99 8.82 2.15
CA HIS A 352 13.69 8.21 1.85
C HIS A 352 13.10 8.78 0.56
N GLN A 353 12.96 7.90 -0.42
CA GLN A 353 12.55 8.20 -1.80
C GLN A 353 11.03 8.37 -1.93
N ARG A 354 10.59 8.92 -3.06
CA ARG A 354 9.17 8.99 -3.48
C ARG A 354 8.95 8.53 -4.92
N ASN A 355 10.01 8.47 -5.73
CA ASN A 355 9.93 8.38 -7.18
C ASN A 355 8.98 7.31 -7.76
N SER A 356 9.04 6.05 -7.31
CA SER A 356 8.19 4.99 -7.86
C SER A 356 6.80 4.92 -7.20
N HIS A 357 6.30 6.01 -6.62
CA HIS A 357 4.91 6.14 -6.17
C HIS A 357 4.00 6.56 -7.34
N SER A 358 2.84 5.93 -7.50
CA SER A 358 1.90 6.32 -8.57
C SER A 358 1.30 7.71 -8.31
N ALA A 359 1.08 8.58 -9.31
CA ALA A 359 1.46 8.42 -10.71
C ALA A 359 2.96 8.68 -10.94
N TYR A 360 3.66 7.67 -11.46
CA TYR A 360 5.14 7.61 -11.47
C TYR A 360 5.79 8.78 -12.22
N GLU A 361 5.15 9.26 -13.29
CA GLU A 361 5.63 10.37 -14.09
C GLU A 361 5.69 11.70 -13.34
N HIS A 362 4.92 11.88 -12.26
CA HIS A 362 4.96 13.11 -11.45
C HIS A 362 6.27 13.24 -10.66
N TYR A 363 6.85 12.11 -10.26
CA TYR A 363 8.06 12.08 -9.43
C TYR A 363 9.31 11.68 -10.23
N THR A 364 9.16 11.38 -11.52
CA THR A 364 10.24 11.12 -12.46
C THR A 364 10.49 12.34 -13.36
N PRO A 365 11.71 12.90 -13.42
CA PRO A 365 12.03 14.01 -14.31
C PRO A 365 11.82 13.63 -15.79
N PRO A 366 11.37 14.56 -16.65
CA PRO A 366 11.14 14.28 -18.08
C PRO A 366 12.37 13.75 -18.83
N SER A 367 13.59 14.08 -18.40
CA SER A 367 14.84 13.55 -18.97
C SER A 367 15.01 12.03 -18.80
N PHE A 368 14.22 11.41 -17.91
CA PHE A 368 14.20 9.97 -17.67
C PHE A 368 13.03 9.24 -18.35
N TYR A 369 12.22 9.92 -19.17
CA TYR A 369 11.14 9.30 -19.93
C TYR A 369 11.67 8.52 -21.15
N TYR A 370 12.35 7.40 -20.88
CA TYR A 370 12.98 6.54 -21.88
C TYR A 370 11.99 5.59 -22.54
N TYR A 371 11.14 4.95 -21.75
CA TYR A 371 10.06 4.07 -22.21
C TYR A 371 8.80 4.89 -22.50
N PRO A 372 8.10 4.65 -23.64
CA PRO A 372 6.88 5.37 -23.97
C PRO A 372 5.74 4.95 -23.03
N PHE A 373 4.93 5.92 -22.63
CA PHE A 373 3.75 5.71 -21.76
C PHE A 373 2.55 6.58 -22.13
N LYS A 374 2.79 7.73 -22.76
CA LYS A 374 1.73 8.69 -23.12
C LYS A 374 0.83 8.15 -24.23
N ASN A 375 -0.48 8.35 -24.08
CA ASN A 375 -1.51 7.95 -25.05
C ASN A 375 -1.51 6.46 -25.41
N LEU A 376 -1.07 5.61 -24.47
CA LEU A 376 -1.08 4.16 -24.63
C LEU A 376 -2.26 3.55 -23.85
N PRO A 377 -2.65 2.28 -24.12
CA PRO A 377 -3.59 1.58 -23.27
C PRO A 377 -3.06 1.46 -21.83
N PHE A 378 -3.97 1.20 -20.88
CA PHE A 378 -3.69 1.31 -19.44
C PHE A 378 -2.46 0.51 -18.98
N HIS A 379 -2.30 -0.73 -19.47
CA HIS A 379 -1.17 -1.58 -19.08
C HIS A 379 0.16 -0.99 -19.53
N GLU A 380 0.28 -0.59 -20.80
CA GLU A 380 1.48 -0.02 -21.37
C GLU A 380 1.79 1.36 -20.78
N TYR A 381 0.77 2.14 -20.47
CA TYR A 381 0.91 3.40 -19.72
C TYR A 381 1.54 3.16 -18.35
N MET A 382 0.91 2.31 -17.52
CA MET A 382 1.39 2.01 -16.16
C MET A 382 2.80 1.44 -16.18
N LEU A 383 3.05 0.46 -17.06
CA LEU A 383 4.35 -0.17 -17.18
C LEU A 383 5.40 0.83 -17.67
N GLY A 384 5.12 1.60 -18.73
CA GLY A 384 6.08 2.54 -19.30
C GLY A 384 6.51 3.62 -18.31
N SER A 385 5.56 4.24 -17.60
CA SER A 385 5.87 5.27 -16.59
C SER A 385 6.60 4.68 -15.39
N TYR A 386 6.25 3.46 -14.94
CA TYR A 386 6.96 2.77 -13.86
C TYR A 386 8.40 2.40 -14.23
N LEU A 387 8.64 1.86 -15.43
CA LEU A 387 10.01 1.52 -15.84
C LEU A 387 10.93 2.74 -15.93
N ASN A 388 10.37 3.91 -16.26
CA ASN A 388 11.09 5.18 -16.23
C ASN A 388 11.45 5.60 -14.81
N SER A 389 10.55 5.41 -13.84
CA SER A 389 10.88 5.68 -12.43
C SER A 389 12.02 4.76 -11.96
N ILE A 390 12.04 3.47 -12.33
CA ILE A 390 13.15 2.57 -11.98
C ILE A 390 14.49 3.08 -12.55
N ARG A 391 14.52 3.52 -13.81
CA ARG A 391 15.74 4.10 -14.42
C ARG A 391 16.20 5.36 -13.69
N TYR A 392 15.26 6.17 -13.21
CA TYR A 392 15.60 7.34 -12.41
C TYR A 392 16.13 6.94 -11.01
N THR A 393 15.57 5.92 -10.37
CA THR A 393 16.12 5.36 -9.12
C THR A 393 17.54 4.82 -9.29
N ASP A 394 17.85 4.15 -10.41
CA ASP A 394 19.21 3.71 -10.76
C ASP A 394 20.20 4.90 -10.82
N PHE A 395 19.78 6.02 -11.42
CA PHE A 395 20.56 7.26 -11.45
C PHE A 395 20.75 7.91 -10.07
N VAL A 396 19.70 7.95 -9.24
CA VAL A 396 19.79 8.50 -7.89
C VAL A 396 20.77 7.67 -7.05
N LEU A 397 20.71 6.33 -7.15
CA LEU A 397 21.65 5.44 -6.47
C LEU A 397 23.08 5.62 -6.97
N HIS A 398 23.30 5.79 -8.28
CA HIS A 398 24.60 6.16 -8.81
C HIS A 398 25.14 7.44 -8.15
N SER A 399 24.31 8.48 -8.08
CA SER A 399 24.68 9.75 -7.46
C SER A 399 25.03 9.58 -5.98
N ILE A 400 24.24 8.81 -5.23
CA ILE A 400 24.50 8.50 -3.81
C ILE A 400 25.82 7.73 -3.65
N PHE A 401 26.07 6.69 -4.47
CA PHE A 401 27.29 5.89 -4.38
C PHE A 401 28.54 6.71 -4.69
N LYS A 402 28.46 7.62 -5.68
CA LYS A 402 29.53 8.57 -5.99
C LYS A 402 29.84 9.50 -4.81
N LYS A 403 28.80 9.99 -4.11
CA LYS A 403 28.98 10.81 -2.90
C LYS A 403 29.55 9.99 -1.74
N ALA A 404 29.08 8.75 -1.56
CA ALA A 404 29.59 7.82 -0.55
C ALA A 404 31.09 7.52 -0.72
N ASP A 405 31.57 7.36 -1.96
CA ASP A 405 32.99 7.21 -2.27
C ASP A 405 33.83 8.46 -1.97
N ALA A 406 33.21 9.64 -1.92
CA ALA A 406 33.88 10.91 -1.62
C ALA A 406 33.81 11.30 -0.13
N MET A 407 33.08 10.55 0.70
CA MET A 407 33.06 10.74 2.15
C MET A 407 34.34 10.18 2.78
N PRO A 408 34.88 10.81 3.83
CA PRO A 408 36.02 10.26 4.55
C PRO A 408 35.64 9.03 5.35
N GLY A 409 36.58 8.08 5.47
CA GLY A 409 36.39 6.84 6.21
C GLY A 409 35.64 5.76 5.41
N CYS A 410 35.30 4.66 6.07
CA CYS A 410 34.45 3.64 5.45
C CYS A 410 33.00 4.14 5.39
N THR A 411 32.37 4.04 4.22
CA THR A 411 30.94 4.30 4.02
C THR A 411 30.25 3.04 3.51
N LEU A 412 29.22 2.59 4.21
CA LEU A 412 28.31 1.54 3.75
C LEU A 412 26.97 2.15 3.36
N VAL A 413 26.46 1.79 2.18
CA VAL A 413 25.13 2.17 1.70
C VAL A 413 24.28 0.91 1.64
N PHE A 414 23.19 0.90 2.38
CA PHE A 414 22.15 -0.13 2.36
C PHE A 414 20.97 0.41 1.57
N PHE A 415 20.47 -0.33 0.59
CA PHE A 415 19.29 0.04 -0.18
C PHE A 415 18.27 -1.10 -0.22
N THR A 416 17.02 -0.76 0.03
CA THR A 416 15.85 -1.61 -0.17
C THR A 416 14.62 -0.74 -0.42
N SER A 417 13.54 -1.30 -0.96
CA SER A 417 12.24 -0.61 -1.00
C SER A 417 11.42 -0.96 0.23
N ASP A 418 10.51 -0.07 0.59
CA ASP A 418 9.52 -0.29 1.65
C ASP A 418 8.57 -1.47 1.30
N HIS A 419 8.02 -1.51 0.09
CA HIS A 419 7.28 -2.63 -0.50
C HIS A 419 7.46 -2.69 -2.03
N GLY A 420 6.85 -3.69 -2.66
CA GLY A 420 6.81 -3.85 -4.12
C GLY A 420 5.65 -3.08 -4.74
N GLU A 421 5.39 -3.34 -6.02
CA GLU A 421 4.27 -2.76 -6.75
C GLU A 421 3.85 -3.75 -7.85
N MET A 422 2.55 -4.03 -7.95
CA MET A 422 1.99 -4.90 -8.98
C MET A 422 1.73 -4.13 -10.27
N MET A 423 1.95 -4.78 -11.41
CA MET A 423 1.91 -4.22 -12.77
C MET A 423 0.94 -4.96 -13.71
N GLY A 424 0.02 -5.75 -13.15
CA GLY A 424 -0.99 -6.48 -13.92
C GLY A 424 -0.51 -7.84 -14.45
N GLU A 425 0.54 -8.42 -13.87
CA GLU A 425 1.08 -9.70 -14.31
C GLU A 425 0.15 -10.88 -13.97
N LYS A 426 0.34 -12.02 -14.66
CA LYS A 426 -0.46 -13.23 -14.37
C LYS A 426 -0.25 -13.74 -12.94
N SER A 427 0.96 -13.65 -12.39
CA SER A 427 1.26 -14.01 -10.98
C SER A 427 0.53 -13.09 -9.99
N GLU A 428 0.24 -11.86 -10.40
CA GLU A 428 -0.48 -10.84 -9.64
C GLU A 428 -2.00 -10.95 -9.81
N HIS A 429 -2.47 -11.94 -10.58
CA HIS A 429 -3.87 -12.10 -10.98
C HIS A 429 -4.42 -10.87 -11.73
N GLY A 430 -3.57 -10.18 -12.49
CA GLY A 430 -3.94 -9.00 -13.26
C GLY A 430 -4.16 -7.74 -12.44
N ARG A 431 -3.76 -7.74 -11.15
CA ARG A 431 -3.90 -6.60 -10.24
C ARG A 431 -2.79 -5.58 -10.44
N TYR A 432 -3.10 -4.34 -10.14
CA TYR A 432 -2.16 -3.21 -10.12
C TYR A 432 -2.06 -2.64 -8.72
N GLY A 433 -0.98 -1.90 -8.45
CA GLY A 433 -0.78 -1.21 -7.19
C GLY A 433 -0.20 -2.11 -6.09
N HIS A 434 -0.34 -1.66 -4.85
CA HIS A 434 0.04 -2.38 -3.63
C HIS A 434 -1.17 -2.54 -2.71
N VAL A 435 -0.98 -2.71 -1.39
CA VAL A 435 -2.00 -2.95 -0.34
C VAL A 435 -2.55 -4.39 -0.26
N TYR A 436 -2.09 -5.30 -1.13
CA TYR A 436 -2.54 -6.68 -1.14
C TYR A 436 -1.63 -7.57 -0.31
N LEU A 437 -2.21 -8.27 0.66
CA LEU A 437 -1.47 -9.28 1.41
C LEU A 437 -1.14 -10.50 0.52
N GLY A 438 -0.03 -10.39 -0.23
CA GLY A 438 0.48 -11.38 -1.17
C GLY A 438 1.97 -11.20 -1.41
N PHE A 439 2.66 -12.28 -1.80
CA PHE A 439 4.11 -12.23 -1.99
C PHE A 439 4.55 -11.29 -3.11
N GLU A 440 3.78 -11.17 -4.19
CA GLU A 440 4.11 -10.32 -5.34
C GLU A 440 4.29 -8.85 -4.92
N ASP A 441 3.51 -8.38 -3.94
CA ASP A 441 3.53 -7.01 -3.40
C ASP A 441 4.74 -6.70 -2.50
N THR A 442 5.59 -7.69 -2.26
CA THR A 442 6.63 -7.59 -1.21
C THR A 442 8.03 -7.86 -1.73
N LYS A 443 8.17 -8.19 -3.02
CA LYS A 443 9.44 -8.55 -3.63
C LYS A 443 10.31 -7.31 -3.85
N VAL A 444 11.14 -6.96 -2.89
CA VAL A 444 11.95 -5.74 -2.93
C VAL A 444 13.44 -6.04 -3.20
N PRO A 445 14.18 -5.10 -3.81
CA PRO A 445 15.64 -5.22 -3.91
C PRO A 445 16.29 -5.14 -2.53
N MET A 446 17.43 -5.78 -2.38
CA MET A 446 18.30 -5.70 -1.21
C MET A 446 19.72 -5.50 -1.72
N ILE A 447 20.32 -4.35 -1.43
CA ILE A 447 21.61 -3.95 -1.98
C ILE A 447 22.50 -3.41 -0.87
N ILE A 448 23.77 -3.81 -0.88
CA ILE A 448 24.83 -3.20 -0.08
C ILE A 448 25.92 -2.70 -1.02
N TYR A 449 26.25 -1.42 -0.94
CA TYR A 449 27.41 -0.82 -1.59
C TYR A 449 28.41 -0.34 -0.53
N ALA A 450 29.69 -0.58 -0.75
CA ALA A 450 30.77 -0.08 0.12
C ALA A 450 31.66 0.90 -0.63
N SER A 451 32.04 2.00 0.04
CA SER A 451 33.02 2.93 -0.51
C SER A 451 34.41 2.29 -0.68
N LYS A 452 35.27 2.94 -1.47
CA LYS A 452 36.65 2.48 -1.68
C LYS A 452 37.37 2.30 -0.33
N GLY A 453 38.08 1.18 -0.18
CA GLY A 453 38.80 0.84 1.05
C GLY A 453 37.94 0.21 2.15
N CYS A 454 36.61 0.17 1.99
CA CYS A 454 35.74 -0.58 2.88
C CYS A 454 35.42 -1.98 2.33
N ASN A 455 35.23 -2.95 3.24
CA ASN A 455 34.92 -4.33 2.86
C ASN A 455 33.52 -4.73 3.33
N VAL A 456 32.88 -5.59 2.54
CA VAL A 456 31.53 -6.15 2.80
C VAL A 456 31.59 -7.66 3.04
N LYS A 457 32.77 -8.19 3.34
CA LYS A 457 32.99 -9.65 3.36
C LYS A 457 32.11 -10.36 4.38
N GLN A 458 31.85 -9.70 5.51
CA GLN A 458 30.99 -10.18 6.58
C GLN A 458 29.51 -10.32 6.22
N PHE A 459 29.07 -9.83 5.04
CA PHE A 459 27.70 -9.92 4.55
C PHE A 459 27.53 -10.87 3.35
N HIS A 460 28.61 -11.40 2.78
CA HIS A 460 28.53 -12.26 1.58
C HIS A 460 27.71 -13.54 1.82
N LYS A 461 27.77 -14.12 3.03
CA LYS A 461 27.05 -15.38 3.32
C LYS A 461 25.53 -15.19 3.28
N GLU A 462 25.08 -14.00 3.61
CA GLU A 462 23.67 -13.61 3.63
C GLU A 462 23.15 -13.18 2.25
N PHE A 463 24.05 -12.71 1.37
CA PHE A 463 23.74 -12.25 0.01
C PHE A 463 23.95 -13.36 -1.03
N ASN A 464 23.00 -14.29 -1.09
CA ASN A 464 22.92 -15.30 -2.13
C ASN A 464 21.57 -15.16 -2.88
N LEU A 465 21.61 -15.00 -4.20
CA LEU A 465 20.41 -14.85 -5.04
C LEU A 465 19.46 -16.07 -4.99
N SER A 466 19.96 -17.25 -4.63
CA SER A 466 19.12 -18.44 -4.41
C SER A 466 18.37 -18.42 -3.08
N ARG A 467 18.68 -17.46 -2.18
CA ARG A 467 18.11 -17.36 -0.85
C ARG A 467 17.38 -16.03 -0.68
N VAL A 468 16.07 -16.13 -0.45
CA VAL A 468 15.25 -14.98 -0.07
C VAL A 468 15.60 -14.54 1.34
N ILE A 469 15.77 -13.23 1.54
CA ILE A 469 15.93 -12.62 2.87
C ILE A 469 14.72 -11.75 3.22
N SER A 470 14.46 -11.55 4.50
CA SER A 470 13.43 -10.62 4.97
C SER A 470 14.02 -9.23 5.26
N HIS A 471 13.18 -8.20 5.21
CA HIS A 471 13.48 -6.87 5.78
C HIS A 471 14.04 -6.96 7.21
N TYR A 472 13.50 -7.84 8.05
CA TYR A 472 14.01 -8.07 9.40
C TYR A 472 15.47 -8.51 9.40
N GLN A 473 15.83 -9.47 8.54
CA GLN A 473 17.22 -9.92 8.40
C GLN A 473 18.12 -8.82 7.85
N PHE A 474 17.65 -8.08 6.84
CA PHE A 474 18.42 -6.98 6.26
C PHE A 474 18.66 -5.86 7.28
N GLY A 475 17.66 -5.52 8.09
CA GLY A 475 17.80 -4.58 9.20
C GLY A 475 18.76 -5.08 10.29
N LYS A 476 18.78 -6.38 10.62
CA LYS A 476 19.80 -6.95 11.53
C LYS A 476 21.22 -6.77 10.99
N MET A 477 21.42 -6.78 9.67
CA MET A 477 22.73 -6.49 9.07
C MET A 477 23.15 -5.03 9.27
N ILE A 478 22.20 -4.09 9.23
CA ILE A 478 22.45 -2.67 9.54
C ILE A 478 22.79 -2.53 11.03
N ALA A 479 22.07 -3.19 11.94
CA ALA A 479 22.42 -3.21 13.36
C ALA A 479 23.82 -3.79 13.61
N LYS A 480 24.20 -4.86 12.89
CA LYS A 480 25.57 -5.41 12.91
C LYS A 480 26.60 -4.39 12.42
N ALA A 481 26.30 -3.63 11.36
CA ALA A 481 27.16 -2.54 10.89
C ALA A 481 27.34 -1.44 11.94
N LEU A 482 26.32 -1.19 12.75
CA LEU A 482 26.36 -0.28 13.90
C LEU A 482 27.11 -0.88 15.12
N GLY A 483 27.52 -2.15 15.08
CA GLY A 483 28.22 -2.82 16.19
C GLY A 483 27.29 -3.46 17.22
N TYR A 484 26.05 -3.78 16.84
CA TYR A 484 25.06 -4.45 17.69
C TYR A 484 24.70 -5.84 17.16
N GLU A 485 24.49 -6.76 18.09
CA GLU A 485 23.80 -8.03 17.86
C GLU A 485 22.38 -7.93 18.40
N ILE A 486 21.39 -8.24 17.57
CA ILE A 486 19.98 -8.25 17.94
C ILE A 486 19.55 -9.70 18.13
N ILE A 487 19.30 -10.06 19.39
CA ILE A 487 18.87 -11.40 19.78
C ILE A 487 17.38 -11.32 20.09
N ASN A 488 16.56 -11.94 19.26
CA ASN A 488 15.14 -12.11 19.53
C ASN A 488 14.90 -13.53 20.07
N PRO A 489 14.59 -13.72 21.36
CA PRO A 489 14.39 -15.05 21.94
C PRO A 489 13.16 -15.81 21.42
N ASN A 490 12.35 -15.15 20.58
CA ASN A 490 11.19 -15.72 19.90
C ASN A 490 11.49 -16.06 18.42
N GLU A 491 12.71 -15.81 17.95
CA GLU A 491 13.12 -16.04 16.57
C GLU A 491 13.23 -17.55 16.27
N ASP A 492 12.54 -17.98 15.23
CA ASP A 492 12.63 -19.31 14.64
C ASP A 492 12.87 -19.18 13.12
N VAL A 493 12.70 -20.28 12.38
CA VAL A 493 12.89 -20.29 10.91
C VAL A 493 11.76 -19.60 10.12
N THR A 494 10.76 -19.04 10.81
CA THR A 494 9.61 -18.37 10.21
C THR A 494 9.92 -16.88 9.97
N TYR A 495 9.31 -16.30 8.96
CA TYR A 495 9.34 -14.87 8.66
C TYR A 495 7.92 -14.40 8.37
N TYR A 496 7.69 -13.10 8.49
CA TYR A 496 6.36 -12.53 8.43
C TYR A 496 6.31 -11.33 7.49
N ILE A 497 5.15 -11.14 6.89
CA ILE A 497 4.77 -9.95 6.12
C ILE A 497 3.44 -9.48 6.69
N ASN A 498 3.36 -8.24 7.15
CA ASN A 498 2.12 -7.66 7.66
C ASN A 498 1.25 -7.18 6.49
N GLY A 499 -0.07 -7.24 6.68
CA GLY A 499 -1.01 -6.47 5.84
C GLY A 499 -0.92 -4.97 6.15
N ILE A 500 -2.01 -4.26 5.92
CA ILE A 500 -2.11 -2.81 6.15
C ILE A 500 -2.19 -2.39 7.63
N ASP A 501 -2.02 -3.33 8.57
CA ASP A 501 -2.03 -3.08 10.01
C ASP A 501 -0.73 -3.61 10.60
N ILE A 502 0.05 -2.72 11.20
CA ILE A 502 1.36 -3.04 11.77
C ILE A 502 1.31 -4.05 12.93
N SER A 503 0.18 -4.17 13.61
CA SER A 503 -0.06 -5.17 14.67
C SER A 503 -0.56 -6.53 14.14
N GLY A 504 -0.79 -6.63 12.82
CA GLY A 504 -1.20 -7.85 12.14
C GLY A 504 -2.70 -8.17 12.23
N ASN A 505 -3.54 -7.28 12.77
CA ASN A 505 -4.99 -7.55 12.88
C ASN A 505 -5.70 -7.54 11.52
N ALA A 506 -5.14 -6.84 10.52
CA ALA A 506 -5.59 -6.89 9.12
C ALA A 506 -5.07 -8.14 8.37
N GLY A 507 -4.43 -9.07 9.06
CA GLY A 507 -3.84 -10.28 8.48
C GLY A 507 -2.33 -10.15 8.27
N PHE A 508 -1.66 -11.30 8.17
CA PHE A 508 -0.24 -11.40 7.87
C PHE A 508 0.04 -12.72 7.15
N ILE A 509 1.12 -12.76 6.36
CA ILE A 509 1.68 -14.00 5.79
C ILE A 509 2.78 -14.48 6.72
N SER A 510 2.83 -15.78 6.97
CA SER A 510 4.01 -16.45 7.53
C SER A 510 4.63 -17.38 6.49
N TYR A 511 5.95 -17.36 6.39
CA TYR A 511 6.69 -18.21 5.46
C TYR A 511 7.98 -18.70 6.11
N LYS A 512 8.44 -19.88 5.70
CA LYS A 512 9.74 -20.41 6.08
C LYS A 512 10.68 -20.24 4.89
N LYS A 513 11.98 -20.08 5.14
CA LYS A 513 12.96 -20.26 4.05
C LYS A 513 12.72 -21.65 3.45
N ARG A 514 12.45 -21.72 2.14
CA ARG A 514 12.78 -22.95 1.41
C ARG A 514 14.30 -23.09 1.56
N HIS A 515 14.73 -24.08 2.31
CA HIS A 515 16.11 -24.52 2.18
C HIS A 515 16.29 -24.89 0.70
N PRO A 516 17.34 -24.38 0.02
CA PRO A 516 17.57 -24.68 -1.39
C PRO A 516 17.60 -26.17 -1.65
#